data_AF-A0A9W6NR82-F1
#
_entry.id   AF-A0A9W6NR82-F1
#
_cell.length_a   1.000
_cell.length_b   1.000
_cell.length_c   1.000
_cell.angle_alpha   90.00
_cell.angle_beta   90.00
_cell.angle_gamma   90.00
#
_symmetry.space_group_name_H-M   'P 1'
#
loop_
_entity.id
_entity.type
_entity.pdbx_description
1 polymer ?
#
loop_
_entity_poly.entity_id
_entity_poly.type
_entity_poly.pdbx_seq_one_letter_code
_entity_poly.pdbx_strand_id
1 'polypeptide(L)'
;MPATLGPLVPSGLRRDVACRGHKRVRDRLQGVVEARGSIPERVRRALYGLSRGQCYAPECDEPVVVLDGGEPVFVGEVAHIVAAVASGPRGGVDVPDRDAFENLLILCGRHHKIIDDVRTRDRYPVEVLREWKAKREAEIDTATREVLHGLGDLTVRLPDLLVQAFRDATAELSAAVDRLEATGQLNHDTAQLLHVALAGIGSAVPRVGDGVPGVKEAFEEVYAAAGGASFLGLPSADAYEVGPGVVQHLRGARCGHPSVICAILGRPAVVITADLWNGIARVGAGRPGGGVHGVGFPVHTAGSDQCYIGPAVDEVPTAGGSWRGGAMCRTEDGRWIWIPDLVFDPNNAGNADAAFSSQTALDLRLRLVGQIPLTEQEPRLPAAGRRRLTAELAKSEMTAIVAALAAERTAVPPELRWRLRGDQFALNDSWGASYGCVILAADGRPAIRGTLQLLMPSLMRAQQITSIVDIEFDFDGCNSVPCQPNAPVARRLSHAEIADFFITAWGLAFDVLPLALGERPGGDPGERPRADLYVINERGQNTGGERTFRLGDLVDLAAFGTTHKTHLSRLGIGVVGRGSLHERDVRDVVRQALVRSAEDAGFDAADLVTW
;
A
#
# COMPACT_ATOMS: atom_id res chain seq x y z
N MET A 1 -70.72 4.77 -20.39
CA MET A 1 -69.93 5.08 -19.18
C MET A 1 -69.17 3.85 -18.76
N PRO A 2 -67.89 3.94 -18.32
CA PRO A 2 -66.74 4.72 -18.82
C PRO A 2 -65.77 3.76 -19.60
N ALA A 3 -64.98 4.13 -20.61
CA ALA A 3 -63.95 5.18 -20.82
C ALA A 3 -62.53 4.77 -20.35
N THR A 4 -61.66 4.43 -21.31
CA THR A 4 -60.24 4.87 -21.37
C THR A 4 -59.76 4.84 -22.83
N LEU A 5 -59.49 6.03 -23.36
CA LEU A 5 -58.89 6.32 -24.67
C LEU A 5 -57.40 6.57 -24.48
N GLY A 6 -56.55 5.96 -25.32
CA GLY A 6 -55.21 6.47 -25.60
C GLY A 6 -55.26 7.54 -26.69
N PRO A 7 -54.26 8.44 -26.82
CA PRO A 7 -54.20 9.36 -27.93
C PRO A 7 -53.16 8.96 -28.98
N LEU A 8 -53.63 8.99 -30.23
CA LEU A 8 -52.88 9.06 -31.48
C LEU A 8 -52.32 10.49 -31.69
N VAL A 9 -51.18 10.55 -32.37
CA VAL A 9 -50.54 11.74 -32.98
C VAL A 9 -51.24 12.08 -34.31
N PRO A 10 -51.40 13.36 -34.71
CA PRO A 10 -50.57 13.98 -35.79
C PRO A 10 -50.38 15.51 -35.55
N SER A 11 -49.57 16.33 -36.21
CA SER A 11 -48.59 16.32 -37.32
C SER A 11 -48.03 17.75 -37.38
N GLY A 12 -46.74 17.96 -37.64
CA GLY A 12 -46.16 19.31 -37.82
C GLY A 12 -44.76 19.25 -38.40
N LEU A 13 -44.56 19.87 -39.56
CA LEU A 13 -43.48 19.67 -40.52
C LEU A 13 -42.06 20.09 -40.09
N ARG A 14 -41.11 19.37 -40.70
CA ARG A 14 -39.66 19.57 -40.91
C ARG A 14 -39.24 20.99 -41.35
N ARG A 15 -38.00 21.38 -40.99
CA ARG A 15 -36.88 21.60 -41.94
C ARG A 15 -35.55 21.89 -41.24
N ASP A 16 -34.53 21.15 -41.68
CA ASP A 16 -33.09 21.39 -41.49
C ASP A 16 -32.64 22.72 -42.11
N VAL A 17 -31.48 23.24 -41.66
CA VAL A 17 -30.28 23.50 -42.49
C VAL A 17 -29.27 24.36 -41.70
N ALA A 18 -28.03 23.88 -41.64
CA ALA A 18 -26.84 24.61 -41.19
C ALA A 18 -26.36 25.64 -42.22
N CYS A 19 -25.73 26.74 -41.79
CA CYS A 19 -24.69 27.41 -42.59
C CYS A 19 -23.79 28.36 -41.78
N ARG A 20 -22.54 28.46 -42.24
CA ARG A 20 -21.36 29.11 -41.62
C ARG A 20 -21.33 30.63 -41.84
N GLY A 21 -20.79 31.34 -40.84
CA GLY A 21 -19.77 32.39 -40.95
C GLY A 21 -20.13 33.76 -41.54
N HIS A 22 -19.87 34.84 -40.79
CA HIS A 22 -19.16 36.03 -41.28
C HIS A 22 -18.63 36.89 -40.12
N LYS A 23 -17.36 37.28 -40.25
CA LYS A 23 -16.53 38.06 -39.33
C LYS A 23 -16.56 39.54 -39.75
N ARG A 24 -16.47 40.46 -38.77
CA ARG A 24 -16.27 41.94 -38.87
C ARG A 24 -17.54 42.70 -39.29
N VAL A 25 -18.04 43.71 -38.57
CA VAL A 25 -17.39 44.98 -38.21
C VAL A 25 -18.05 45.57 -36.95
N ARG A 26 -17.30 45.73 -35.86
CA ARG A 26 -17.35 46.93 -34.99
C ARG A 26 -16.23 46.89 -33.94
N ASP A 27 -15.00 47.06 -34.39
CA ASP A 27 -13.98 47.71 -33.57
C ASP A 27 -14.20 49.22 -33.70
N ARG A 28 -14.70 49.86 -32.64
CA ARG A 28 -14.34 51.23 -32.22
C ARG A 28 -15.14 51.57 -30.96
N LEU A 29 -14.53 51.26 -29.82
CA LEU A 29 -14.37 52.11 -28.64
C LEU A 29 -13.67 51.25 -27.58
N GLN A 30 -12.33 51.26 -27.63
CA GLN A 30 -11.47 50.75 -26.56
C GLN A 30 -11.64 51.65 -25.33
N GLY A 31 -12.16 51.06 -24.25
CA GLY A 31 -11.70 51.34 -22.89
C GLY A 31 -11.13 50.03 -22.37
N VAL A 32 -9.82 49.98 -22.12
CA VAL A 32 -9.13 48.80 -21.58
C VAL A 32 -9.66 48.56 -20.17
N VAL A 33 -10.51 47.54 -20.00
CA VAL A 33 -10.76 46.94 -18.70
C VAL A 33 -9.90 45.69 -18.65
N GLU A 34 -8.77 45.76 -17.93
CA GLU A 34 -7.94 44.60 -17.65
C GLU A 34 -8.79 43.53 -16.96
N ALA A 35 -8.85 42.34 -17.56
CA ALA A 35 -9.61 41.22 -17.01
C ALA A 35 -8.92 40.68 -15.75
N ARG A 36 -9.67 40.50 -14.66
CA ARG A 36 -9.19 39.85 -13.44
C ARG A 36 -8.79 38.40 -13.76
N GLY A 37 -7.54 38.02 -13.49
CA GLY A 37 -7.09 36.62 -13.49
C GLY A 37 -7.84 35.79 -12.44
N SER A 38 -7.88 34.47 -12.64
CA SER A 38 -8.42 33.53 -11.66
C SER A 38 -7.27 33.00 -10.80
N ILE A 39 -7.34 33.19 -9.48
CA ILE A 39 -6.32 32.74 -8.52
C ILE A 39 -6.18 31.21 -8.61
N PRO A 40 -4.97 30.65 -8.87
CA PRO A 40 -4.78 29.21 -8.99
C PRO A 40 -5.20 28.43 -7.73
N GLU A 41 -5.76 27.24 -7.93
CA GLU A 41 -6.24 26.36 -6.84
C GLU A 41 -5.17 26.05 -5.78
N ARG A 42 -3.93 25.78 -6.21
CA ARG A 42 -2.79 25.54 -5.30
C ARG A 42 -2.53 26.70 -4.34
N VAL A 43 -2.73 27.94 -4.82
CA VAL A 43 -2.50 29.18 -4.05
C VAL A 43 -3.62 29.37 -3.04
N ARG A 44 -4.87 29.12 -3.45
CA ARG A 44 -6.02 29.15 -2.54
C ARG A 44 -5.88 28.15 -1.39
N ARG A 45 -5.47 26.92 -1.67
CA ARG A 45 -5.24 25.88 -0.65
C ARG A 45 -4.15 26.29 0.36
N ALA A 46 -3.05 26.87 -0.11
CA ALA A 46 -2.00 27.37 0.76
C ALA A 46 -2.53 28.50 1.69
N LEU A 47 -3.27 29.46 1.14
CA LEU A 47 -3.89 30.52 1.93
C LEU A 47 -4.86 29.96 2.98
N TYR A 48 -5.73 29.01 2.60
CA TYR A 48 -6.68 28.39 3.54
C TYR A 48 -5.98 27.65 4.69
N GLY A 49 -4.92 26.91 4.38
CA GLY A 49 -4.14 26.21 5.41
C GLY A 49 -3.48 27.17 6.40
N LEU A 50 -2.90 28.26 5.88
CA LEU A 50 -2.13 29.20 6.69
C LEU A 50 -3.02 30.25 7.42
N SER A 51 -4.26 30.47 6.96
CA SER A 51 -5.25 31.30 7.67
C SER A 51 -5.80 30.67 8.93
N ARG A 52 -5.70 29.34 9.05
CA ARG A 52 -6.29 28.52 10.13
C ARG A 52 -7.80 28.73 10.28
N GLY A 53 -8.48 29.00 9.17
CA GLY A 53 -9.92 29.27 9.18
C GLY A 53 -10.30 30.60 9.83
N GLN A 54 -9.35 31.53 9.98
CA GLN A 54 -9.59 32.87 10.56
C GLN A 54 -9.11 34.02 9.65
N CYS A 55 -9.58 35.23 9.95
CA CYS A 55 -9.19 36.46 9.27
C CYS A 55 -7.73 36.85 9.54
N TYR A 56 -6.99 37.30 8.52
CA TYR A 56 -5.60 37.76 8.66
C TYR A 56 -5.44 39.09 9.40
N ALA A 57 -6.51 39.86 9.61
CA ALA A 57 -6.45 41.11 10.36
C ALA A 57 -6.00 40.84 11.83
N PRO A 58 -5.09 41.65 12.40
CA PRO A 58 -4.68 41.53 13.79
C PRO A 58 -5.89 41.65 14.72
N GLU A 59 -5.90 40.84 15.78
CA GLU A 59 -6.94 40.87 16.82
C GLU A 59 -8.36 40.58 16.29
N CYS A 60 -8.45 39.90 15.13
CA CYS A 60 -9.69 39.44 14.55
C CYS A 60 -9.79 37.91 14.63
N ASP A 61 -10.72 37.44 15.46
CA ASP A 61 -11.02 36.01 15.65
C ASP A 61 -12.20 35.52 14.80
N GLU A 62 -12.63 36.34 13.82
CA GLU A 62 -13.80 36.04 13.00
C GLU A 62 -13.49 34.86 12.05
N PRO A 63 -14.29 33.78 12.08
CA PRO A 63 -14.04 32.60 11.28
C PRO A 63 -14.34 32.86 9.81
N VAL A 64 -13.52 32.28 8.93
CA VAL A 64 -13.73 32.32 7.47
C VAL A 64 -14.32 31.02 6.94
N VAL A 65 -14.51 30.04 7.83
CA VAL A 65 -15.30 28.81 7.60
C VAL A 65 -16.28 28.67 8.75
N VAL A 66 -17.55 28.50 8.43
CA VAL A 66 -18.63 28.27 9.41
C VAL A 66 -19.34 26.96 9.09
N LEU A 67 -20.02 26.38 10.08
CA LEU A 67 -20.88 25.22 9.88
C LEU A 67 -22.32 25.68 9.70
N ASP A 68 -22.93 25.34 8.57
CA ASP A 68 -24.36 25.54 8.32
C ASP A 68 -25.02 24.16 8.13
N GLY A 69 -25.94 23.80 9.03
CA GLY A 69 -26.53 22.46 9.04
C GLY A 69 -25.53 21.31 9.26
N GLY A 70 -24.33 21.59 9.78
CA GLY A 70 -23.24 20.61 9.95
C GLY A 70 -22.27 20.53 8.75
N GLU A 71 -22.57 21.23 7.65
CA GLU A 71 -21.70 21.29 6.47
C GLU A 71 -20.78 22.52 6.53
N PRO A 72 -19.49 22.39 6.17
CA PRO A 72 -18.55 23.50 6.18
C PRO A 72 -18.77 24.45 5.00
N VAL A 73 -19.01 25.73 5.30
CA VAL A 73 -19.20 26.82 4.33
C VAL A 73 -18.08 27.84 4.49
N PHE A 74 -17.34 28.10 3.41
CA PHE A 74 -16.33 29.16 3.37
C PHE A 74 -17.02 30.53 3.20
N VAL A 75 -16.86 31.40 4.20
CA VAL A 75 -17.45 32.76 4.26
C VAL A 75 -16.42 33.89 4.23
N GLY A 76 -15.13 33.55 4.08
CA GLY A 76 -14.06 34.52 3.90
C GLY A 76 -13.94 35.03 2.46
N GLU A 77 -13.16 36.09 2.30
CA GLU A 77 -12.83 36.69 1.01
C GLU A 77 -11.31 36.72 0.81
N VAL A 78 -10.85 36.36 -0.39
CA VAL A 78 -9.43 36.46 -0.76
C VAL A 78 -9.16 37.88 -1.23
N ALA A 79 -8.33 38.60 -0.49
CA ALA A 79 -7.96 39.99 -0.76
C ALA A 79 -6.58 40.08 -1.41
N HIS A 80 -6.43 40.95 -2.41
CA HIS A 80 -5.13 41.36 -2.92
C HIS A 80 -4.51 42.43 -2.01
N ILE A 81 -3.25 42.23 -1.61
CA ILE A 81 -2.45 43.25 -0.91
C ILE A 81 -2.22 44.43 -1.85
N VAL A 82 -1.77 44.16 -3.07
CA VAL A 82 -1.71 45.14 -4.15
C VAL A 82 -2.75 44.79 -5.19
N ALA A 83 -3.71 45.70 -5.43
CA ALA A 83 -4.86 45.44 -6.29
C ALA A 83 -4.49 44.92 -7.68
N ALA A 84 -5.35 44.06 -8.22
CA ALA A 84 -5.19 43.45 -9.54
C ALA A 84 -5.21 44.46 -10.71
N VAL A 85 -5.72 45.68 -10.51
CA VAL A 85 -5.76 46.75 -11.52
C VAL A 85 -5.15 48.03 -10.97
N ALA A 86 -4.53 48.83 -11.84
CA ALA A 86 -3.82 50.05 -11.44
C ALA A 86 -4.70 51.11 -10.76
N SER A 87 -6.00 51.15 -11.07
CA SER A 87 -6.98 52.06 -10.46
C SER A 87 -7.53 51.58 -9.11
N GLY A 88 -7.18 50.36 -8.68
CA GLY A 88 -7.65 49.77 -7.43
C GLY A 88 -6.87 50.25 -6.20
N PRO A 89 -7.30 49.85 -4.99
CA PRO A 89 -6.58 50.14 -3.75
C PRO A 89 -5.12 49.68 -3.81
N ARG A 90 -4.17 50.60 -3.55
CA ARG A 90 -2.72 50.38 -3.67
C ARG A 90 -2.25 49.98 -5.09
N GLY A 91 -3.11 50.14 -6.10
CA GLY A 91 -2.74 49.92 -7.50
C GLY A 91 -1.59 50.83 -7.95
N GLY A 92 -0.77 50.37 -8.91
CA GLY A 92 0.38 51.11 -9.43
C GLY A 92 1.72 50.78 -8.77
N VAL A 93 1.74 50.02 -7.66
CA VAL A 93 2.98 49.43 -7.10
C VAL A 93 3.37 48.22 -7.94
N ASP A 94 4.59 48.17 -8.45
CA ASP A 94 5.07 47.04 -9.28
C ASP A 94 5.18 45.75 -8.45
N VAL A 95 4.49 44.69 -8.90
CA VAL A 95 4.69 43.35 -8.35
C VAL A 95 4.74 42.34 -9.50
N PRO A 96 5.61 41.31 -9.43
CA PRO A 96 5.83 40.38 -10.54
C PRO A 96 4.59 39.60 -10.96
N ASP A 97 3.75 39.23 -9.98
CA ASP A 97 2.50 38.50 -10.20
C ASP A 97 1.47 38.92 -9.15
N ARG A 98 0.31 39.38 -9.61
CA ARG A 98 -0.78 39.87 -8.75
C ARG A 98 -1.50 38.72 -8.06
N ASP A 99 -1.55 37.54 -8.67
CA ASP A 99 -2.24 36.37 -8.13
C ASP A 99 -1.27 35.42 -7.39
N ALA A 100 -0.03 35.85 -7.18
CA ALA A 100 0.95 35.14 -6.38
C ALA A 100 0.53 35.07 -4.91
N PHE A 101 0.90 33.97 -4.26
CA PHE A 101 0.60 33.69 -2.86
C PHE A 101 1.03 34.83 -1.91
N GLU A 102 2.17 35.45 -2.20
CA GLU A 102 2.78 36.54 -1.43
C GLU A 102 1.97 37.84 -1.50
N ASN A 103 1.12 38.01 -2.51
CA ASN A 103 0.28 39.19 -2.71
C ASN A 103 -1.17 38.99 -2.22
N LEU A 104 -1.47 37.88 -1.55
CA LEU A 104 -2.83 37.50 -1.18
C LEU A 104 -3.00 37.25 0.33
N LEU A 105 -4.18 37.61 0.84
CA LEU A 105 -4.65 37.41 2.22
C LEU A 105 -6.06 36.83 2.23
N ILE A 106 -6.47 36.26 3.36
CA ILE A 106 -7.88 35.94 3.62
C ILE A 106 -8.43 36.86 4.70
N LEU A 107 -9.54 37.53 4.41
CA LEU A 107 -10.20 38.43 5.35
C LEU A 107 -11.67 38.05 5.52
N CYS A 108 -12.25 38.35 6.68
CA CYS A 108 -13.71 38.39 6.80
C CYS A 108 -14.27 39.54 5.96
N GLY A 109 -15.53 39.46 5.55
CA GLY A 109 -16.15 40.48 4.70
C GLY A 109 -16.08 41.90 5.29
N ARG A 110 -16.09 42.03 6.63
CA ARG A 110 -15.88 43.31 7.32
C ARG A 110 -14.50 43.90 7.02
N HIS A 111 -13.43 43.16 7.27
CA HIS A 111 -12.07 43.66 7.09
C HIS A 111 -11.72 43.81 5.61
N HIS A 112 -12.18 42.90 4.75
CA HIS A 112 -12.03 43.03 3.31
C HIS A 112 -12.58 44.37 2.81
N LYS A 113 -13.79 44.74 3.24
CA LYS A 113 -14.40 46.04 2.89
C LYS A 113 -13.63 47.23 3.47
N ILE A 114 -13.16 47.16 4.71
CA ILE A 114 -12.45 48.26 5.38
C ILE A 114 -11.11 48.58 4.71
N ILE A 115 -10.37 47.57 4.28
CA ILE A 115 -9.05 47.80 3.67
C ILE A 115 -9.16 48.39 2.25
N ASP A 116 -10.29 48.18 1.58
CA ASP A 116 -10.54 48.61 0.20
C ASP A 116 -11.36 49.91 0.09
N ASP A 117 -12.02 50.35 1.17
CA ASP A 117 -12.82 51.58 1.17
C ASP A 117 -11.94 52.82 0.96
N VAL A 118 -12.35 53.69 0.03
CA VAL A 118 -11.61 54.89 -0.38
C VAL A 118 -11.30 55.82 0.80
N ARG A 119 -12.13 55.83 1.84
CA ARG A 119 -11.95 56.69 3.03
C ARG A 119 -10.90 56.15 3.99
N THR A 120 -10.56 54.87 3.90
CA THR A 120 -9.73 54.19 4.91
C THR A 120 -8.52 53.48 4.32
N ARG A 121 -8.45 53.27 3.00
CA ARG A 121 -7.37 52.55 2.31
C ARG A 121 -5.96 53.12 2.60
N ASP A 122 -5.84 54.42 2.84
CA ASP A 122 -4.55 55.07 3.12
C ASP A 122 -3.95 54.63 4.48
N ARG A 123 -4.79 54.08 5.38
CA ARG A 123 -4.34 53.47 6.65
C ARG A 123 -3.84 52.04 6.50
N TYR A 124 -4.00 51.44 5.33
CA TYR A 124 -3.63 50.06 5.05
C TYR A 124 -2.70 50.01 3.83
N PRO A 125 -1.49 50.58 3.90
CA PRO A 125 -0.49 50.47 2.85
C PRO A 125 0.03 49.01 2.73
N VAL A 126 0.78 48.73 1.66
CA VAL A 126 1.26 47.38 1.30
C VAL A 126 2.02 46.73 2.45
N GLU A 127 2.83 47.52 3.14
CA GLU A 127 3.68 47.11 4.26
C GLU A 127 2.85 46.59 5.42
N VAL A 128 1.77 47.31 5.79
CA VAL A 128 0.86 46.92 6.88
C VAL A 128 0.16 45.61 6.57
N LEU A 129 -0.32 45.41 5.35
CA LEU A 129 -0.99 44.16 4.96
C LEU A 129 -0.01 42.98 4.89
N ARG A 130 1.25 43.23 4.49
CA ARG A 130 2.31 42.21 4.58
C ARG A 130 2.66 41.85 6.02
N GLU A 131 2.64 42.81 6.93
CA GLU A 131 2.81 42.54 8.38
C GLU A 131 1.66 41.70 8.93
N TRP A 132 0.42 41.97 8.53
CA TRP A 132 -0.74 41.15 8.89
C TRP A 132 -0.56 39.70 8.41
N LYS A 133 -0.10 39.52 7.16
CA LYS A 133 0.30 38.22 6.60
C LYS A 133 1.33 37.51 7.48
N ALA A 134 2.46 38.16 7.67
CA ALA A 134 3.61 37.59 8.33
C ALA A 134 3.29 37.22 9.78
N LYS A 135 2.53 38.05 10.50
CA LYS A 135 2.12 37.77 11.88
C LYS A 135 1.27 36.50 11.98
N ARG A 136 0.22 36.41 11.16
CA ARG A 136 -0.69 35.26 11.13
C ARG A 136 0.03 33.97 10.73
N GLU A 137 0.95 34.06 9.78
CA GLU A 137 1.70 32.91 9.26
C GLU A 137 2.86 32.51 10.18
N ALA A 138 3.46 33.45 10.93
CA ALA A 138 4.51 33.15 11.91
C ALA A 138 3.99 32.45 13.18
N GLU A 139 2.73 32.69 13.56
CA GLU A 139 2.06 31.95 14.64
C GLU A 139 2.02 30.43 14.37
N ILE A 140 2.23 30.00 13.13
CA ILE A 140 2.26 28.59 12.74
C ILE A 140 3.49 27.89 13.28
N ASP A 141 4.68 28.50 13.30
CA ASP A 141 5.89 27.79 13.77
C ASP A 141 5.84 27.52 15.29
N THR A 142 5.26 28.47 16.06
CA THR A 142 5.06 28.35 17.51
C THR A 142 3.86 27.47 17.86
N ALA A 143 2.70 27.69 17.24
CA ALA A 143 1.49 26.90 17.53
C ALA A 143 1.57 25.48 16.98
N THR A 144 2.26 25.24 15.85
CA THR A 144 2.48 23.88 15.34
C THR A 144 3.42 23.11 16.27
N ARG A 145 4.44 23.76 16.85
CA ARG A 145 5.25 23.17 17.91
C ARG A 145 4.41 22.84 19.15
N GLU A 146 3.60 23.76 19.65
CA GLU A 146 2.77 23.54 20.85
C GLU A 146 1.65 22.52 20.62
N VAL A 147 1.01 22.52 19.45
CA VAL A 147 -0.02 21.55 19.08
C VAL A 147 0.59 20.16 18.83
N LEU A 148 1.76 20.05 18.22
CA LEU A 148 2.49 18.77 18.13
C LEU A 148 2.96 18.28 19.51
N HIS A 149 3.40 19.18 20.39
CA HIS A 149 3.79 18.85 21.77
C HIS A 149 2.58 18.46 22.63
N GLY A 150 1.41 19.08 22.37
CA GLY A 150 0.15 18.78 23.05
C GLY A 150 -0.55 17.51 22.52
N LEU A 151 -0.45 17.22 21.22
CA LEU A 151 -0.97 16.01 20.59
C LEU A 151 -0.12 14.78 20.88
N GLY A 152 1.21 14.94 20.99
CA GLY A 152 2.11 13.88 21.40
C GLY A 152 1.87 13.39 22.84
N ASP A 153 1.34 14.26 23.69
CA ASP A 153 1.06 13.98 25.10
C ASP A 153 -0.42 13.67 25.36
N LEU A 154 -1.28 13.73 24.34
CA LEU A 154 -2.72 13.51 24.48
C LEU A 154 -3.04 12.04 24.81
N THR A 155 -2.26 11.09 24.30
CA THR A 155 -2.38 9.66 24.69
C THR A 155 -2.01 9.41 26.15
N VAL A 156 -1.16 10.26 26.75
CA VAL A 156 -0.73 10.19 28.16
C VAL A 156 -1.67 10.99 29.06
N ARG A 157 -2.12 12.16 28.61
CA ARG A 157 -2.93 13.12 29.39
C ARG A 157 -4.43 12.90 29.28
N LEU A 158 -4.94 12.31 28.21
CA LEU A 158 -6.37 12.05 28.04
C LEU A 158 -6.95 11.14 29.13
N PRO A 159 -6.27 10.04 29.55
CA PRO A 159 -6.71 9.26 30.70
C PRO A 159 -6.84 10.12 31.98
N ASP A 160 -5.84 10.95 32.29
CA ASP A 160 -5.86 11.80 33.49
C ASP A 160 -6.93 12.89 33.42
N LEU A 161 -7.11 13.53 32.26
CA LEU A 161 -8.15 14.55 32.05
C LEU A 161 -9.56 13.95 32.15
N LEU A 162 -9.77 12.74 31.63
CA LEU A 162 -11.04 12.02 31.76
C LEU A 162 -11.29 11.64 33.22
N VAL A 163 -10.30 11.08 33.91
CA VAL A 163 -10.41 10.74 35.34
C VAL A 163 -10.70 11.99 36.17
N GLN A 164 -10.05 13.11 35.89
CA GLN A 164 -10.30 14.36 36.60
C GLN A 164 -11.72 14.89 36.34
N ALA A 165 -12.17 14.91 35.08
CA ALA A 165 -13.53 15.32 34.74
C ALA A 165 -14.59 14.44 35.43
N PHE A 166 -14.38 13.13 35.53
CA PHE A 166 -15.26 12.23 36.26
C PHE A 166 -15.26 12.49 37.77
N ARG A 167 -14.10 12.79 38.37
CA ARG A 167 -13.99 13.16 39.80
C ARG A 167 -14.71 14.47 40.09
N ASP A 168 -14.53 15.47 39.23
CA ASP A 168 -15.17 16.77 39.39
C ASP A 168 -16.70 16.64 39.31
N ALA A 169 -17.20 15.88 38.32
CA ALA A 169 -18.63 15.63 38.18
C ALA A 169 -19.24 14.85 39.36
N THR A 170 -18.55 13.84 39.87
CA THR A 170 -19.04 13.05 41.04
C THR A 170 -19.00 13.86 42.34
N ALA A 171 -18.03 14.76 42.49
CA ALA A 171 -17.97 15.71 43.60
C ALA A 171 -19.13 16.73 43.54
N GLU A 172 -19.43 17.29 42.36
CA GLU A 172 -20.56 18.19 42.17
C GLU A 172 -21.91 17.53 42.48
N LEU A 173 -22.10 16.29 42.05
CA LEU A 173 -23.30 15.50 42.35
C LEU A 173 -23.42 15.19 43.84
N SER A 174 -22.32 14.82 44.51
CA SER A 174 -22.32 14.61 45.96
C SER A 174 -22.70 15.88 46.72
N ALA A 175 -22.14 17.02 46.34
CA ALA A 175 -22.50 18.32 46.92
C ALA A 175 -23.96 18.71 46.63
N ALA A 176 -24.54 18.25 45.53
CA ALA A 176 -25.97 18.44 45.25
C ALA A 176 -26.85 17.59 46.18
N VAL A 177 -26.45 16.36 46.47
CA VAL A 177 -27.13 15.49 47.45
C VAL A 177 -27.08 16.14 48.85
N ASP A 178 -25.92 16.62 49.29
CA ASP A 178 -25.78 17.32 50.59
C ASP A 178 -26.73 18.53 50.70
N ARG A 179 -26.85 19.32 49.62
CA ARG A 179 -27.74 20.48 49.58
C ARG A 179 -29.21 20.08 49.70
N LEU A 180 -29.62 19.00 49.06
CA LEU A 180 -31.00 18.51 49.09
C LEU A 180 -31.36 17.86 50.43
N GLU A 181 -30.38 17.23 51.10
CA GLU A 181 -30.55 16.74 52.48
C GLU A 181 -30.71 17.91 53.45
N ALA A 182 -29.87 18.94 53.34
CA ALA A 182 -29.91 20.13 54.19
C ALA A 182 -31.23 20.93 54.07
N THR A 183 -31.89 20.89 52.91
CA THR A 183 -33.21 21.52 52.69
C THR A 183 -34.38 20.63 53.09
N GLY A 184 -34.14 19.40 53.57
CA GLY A 184 -35.16 18.43 53.93
C GLY A 184 -35.92 17.84 52.74
N GLN A 185 -35.43 18.04 51.52
CA GLN A 185 -36.00 17.48 50.30
C GLN A 185 -35.60 16.00 50.10
N LEU A 186 -34.56 15.55 50.80
CA LEU A 186 -34.11 14.16 50.91
C LEU A 186 -34.02 13.77 52.39
N ASN A 187 -34.42 12.54 52.73
CA ASN A 187 -34.17 11.99 54.06
C ASN A 187 -32.74 11.41 54.15
N HIS A 188 -32.22 11.31 55.38
CA HIS A 188 -30.84 10.89 55.65
C HIS A 188 -30.51 9.52 55.04
N ASP A 189 -31.39 8.54 55.19
CA ASP A 189 -31.18 7.18 54.67
C ASP A 189 -31.07 7.18 53.12
N THR A 190 -31.87 8.01 52.44
CA THR A 190 -31.83 8.12 50.97
C THR A 190 -30.60 8.88 50.49
N ALA A 191 -30.21 9.96 51.19
CA ALA A 191 -28.96 10.67 50.93
C ALA A 191 -27.75 9.73 51.08
N GLN A 192 -27.73 8.93 52.14
CA GLN A 192 -26.67 7.96 52.41
C GLN A 192 -26.58 6.88 51.31
N LEU A 193 -27.71 6.37 50.82
CA LEU A 193 -27.73 5.43 49.68
C LEU A 193 -27.23 6.08 48.37
N LEU A 194 -27.59 7.33 48.11
CA LEU A 194 -27.11 8.08 46.94
C LEU A 194 -25.61 8.34 47.00
N HIS A 195 -25.05 8.65 48.17
CA HIS A 195 -23.60 8.78 48.35
C HIS A 195 -22.88 7.45 48.14
N VAL A 196 -23.43 6.33 48.62
CA VAL A 196 -22.86 4.99 48.36
C VAL A 196 -22.90 4.66 46.87
N ALA A 197 -23.98 5.00 46.16
CA ALA A 197 -24.08 4.81 44.72
C ALA A 197 -23.09 5.71 43.94
N LEU A 198 -22.98 6.98 44.30
CA LEU A 198 -22.03 7.94 43.71
C LEU A 198 -20.56 7.52 43.93
N ALA A 199 -20.24 6.97 45.10
CA ALA A 199 -18.92 6.39 45.39
C ALA A 199 -18.63 5.10 44.59
N GLY A 200 -19.68 4.42 44.09
CA GLY A 200 -19.58 3.25 43.21
C GLY A 200 -19.40 3.60 41.73
N ILE A 201 -19.78 4.82 41.31
CA ILE A 201 -19.62 5.29 39.93
C ILE A 201 -18.14 5.61 39.69
N GLY A 202 -17.43 4.65 39.08
CA GLY A 202 -15.99 4.74 38.77
C GLY A 202 -15.10 3.72 39.50
N SER A 203 -15.66 2.83 40.33
CA SER A 203 -14.89 1.82 41.09
C SER A 203 -15.17 0.36 40.72
N ALA A 204 -15.98 0.10 39.69
CA ALA A 204 -16.10 -1.26 39.16
C ALA A 204 -14.76 -1.65 38.52
N VAL A 205 -13.94 -2.41 39.26
CA VAL A 205 -12.76 -3.07 38.69
C VAL A 205 -13.25 -3.93 37.53
N PRO A 206 -12.82 -3.66 36.28
CA PRO A 206 -13.27 -4.44 35.14
C PRO A 206 -13.00 -5.92 35.39
N ARG A 207 -14.00 -6.77 35.14
CA ARG A 207 -13.83 -8.22 35.22
C ARG A 207 -13.46 -8.75 33.86
N VAL A 208 -12.86 -9.95 33.86
CA VAL A 208 -12.48 -10.63 32.64
C VAL A 208 -13.73 -10.87 31.80
N GLY A 209 -13.69 -10.41 30.54
CA GLY A 209 -14.79 -10.55 29.59
C GLY A 209 -15.99 -9.61 29.78
N ASP A 210 -15.95 -8.67 30.73
CA ASP A 210 -16.95 -7.58 30.80
C ASP A 210 -16.71 -6.59 29.62
N GLY A 211 -17.78 -5.96 29.11
CA GLY A 211 -17.71 -4.97 28.01
C GLY A 211 -18.37 -5.40 26.70
N VAL A 212 -18.02 -6.59 26.18
CA VAL A 212 -18.57 -7.14 24.92
C VAL A 212 -19.43 -8.37 25.20
N PRO A 213 -20.68 -8.45 24.69
CA PRO A 213 -21.51 -9.64 24.85
C PRO A 213 -20.91 -10.88 24.18
N GLY A 214 -21.03 -12.04 24.82
CA GLY A 214 -20.70 -13.34 24.21
C GLY A 214 -19.23 -13.76 24.26
N VAL A 215 -18.32 -12.94 24.77
CA VAL A 215 -16.88 -13.32 24.91
C VAL A 215 -16.48 -13.76 26.31
N LYS A 216 -17.37 -13.59 27.30
CA LYS A 216 -17.05 -13.73 28.71
C LYS A 216 -16.50 -15.09 29.09
N GLU A 217 -17.20 -16.15 28.72
CA GLU A 217 -16.81 -17.53 29.02
C GLU A 217 -15.43 -17.87 28.44
N ALA A 218 -15.20 -17.55 27.16
CA ALA A 218 -13.92 -17.80 26.49
C ALA A 218 -12.75 -17.00 27.11
N PHE A 219 -13.01 -15.77 27.55
CA PHE A 219 -11.99 -14.92 28.18
C PHE A 219 -11.67 -15.41 29.59
N GLU A 220 -12.67 -15.81 30.38
CA GLU A 220 -12.48 -16.37 31.71
C GLU A 220 -11.72 -17.71 31.66
N GLU A 221 -12.03 -18.57 30.68
CA GLU A 221 -11.34 -19.84 30.45
C GLU A 221 -9.86 -19.64 30.13
N VAL A 222 -9.53 -18.83 29.13
CA VAL A 222 -8.13 -18.61 28.71
C VAL A 222 -7.33 -17.89 29.81
N TYR A 223 -7.97 -16.95 30.52
CA TYR A 223 -7.34 -16.24 31.63
C TYR A 223 -7.01 -17.18 32.79
N ALA A 224 -7.92 -18.09 33.14
CA ALA A 224 -7.68 -19.11 34.16
C ALA A 224 -6.58 -20.09 33.73
N ALA A 225 -6.63 -20.58 32.50
CA ALA A 225 -5.64 -21.49 31.93
C ALA A 225 -4.21 -20.90 31.94
N ALA A 226 -4.10 -19.59 31.72
CA ALA A 226 -2.82 -18.86 31.73
C ALA A 226 -2.33 -18.47 33.14
N GLY A 227 -3.01 -18.89 34.23
CA GLY A 227 -2.59 -18.64 35.62
C GLY A 227 -3.30 -17.48 36.32
N GLY A 228 -4.31 -16.88 35.68
CA GLY A 228 -5.23 -15.90 36.25
C GLY A 228 -4.56 -14.68 36.87
N ALA A 229 -5.21 -14.08 37.88
CA ALA A 229 -4.79 -12.82 38.48
C ALA A 229 -3.37 -12.87 39.07
N SER A 230 -2.97 -14.03 39.60
CA SER A 230 -1.65 -14.22 40.19
C SER A 230 -0.52 -14.14 39.17
N PHE A 231 -0.79 -14.42 37.90
CA PHE A 231 0.20 -14.45 36.83
C PHE A 231 0.02 -13.28 35.87
N LEU A 232 -1.19 -13.09 35.35
CA LEU A 232 -1.54 -12.07 34.34
C LEU A 232 -1.99 -10.73 34.93
N GLY A 233 -2.29 -10.67 36.23
CA GLY A 233 -2.84 -9.47 36.87
C GLY A 233 -4.32 -9.21 36.51
N LEU A 234 -4.92 -8.21 37.15
CA LEU A 234 -6.32 -7.84 36.92
C LEU A 234 -6.50 -7.09 35.58
N PRO A 235 -7.71 -7.12 34.99
CA PRO A 235 -8.03 -6.28 33.84
C PRO A 235 -7.82 -4.79 34.11
N SER A 236 -7.25 -4.09 33.13
CA SER A 236 -7.07 -2.63 33.18
C SER A 236 -8.24 -1.86 32.57
N ALA A 237 -9.05 -2.51 31.74
CA ALA A 237 -10.22 -1.95 31.06
C ALA A 237 -11.24 -3.05 30.74
N ASP A 238 -12.46 -2.65 30.39
CA ASP A 238 -13.45 -3.53 29.78
C ASP A 238 -12.95 -4.02 28.40
N ALA A 239 -13.43 -5.18 27.99
CA ALA A 239 -13.22 -5.69 26.65
C ALA A 239 -13.87 -4.78 25.61
N TYR A 240 -13.26 -4.67 24.43
CA TYR A 240 -13.80 -3.87 23.33
C TYR A 240 -13.49 -4.50 21.98
N GLU A 241 -14.33 -4.19 20.99
CA GLU A 241 -14.16 -4.63 19.61
C GLU A 241 -13.07 -3.80 18.91
N VAL A 242 -12.20 -4.47 18.17
CA VAL A 242 -11.18 -3.82 17.35
C VAL A 242 -10.83 -4.70 16.16
N GLY A 243 -10.84 -4.13 14.95
CA GLY A 243 -10.61 -4.91 13.75
C GLY A 243 -11.58 -6.10 13.61
N PRO A 244 -11.09 -7.30 13.29
CA PRO A 244 -11.92 -8.51 13.16
C PRO A 244 -12.27 -9.19 14.49
N GLY A 245 -11.89 -8.63 15.64
CA GLY A 245 -11.95 -9.34 16.92
C GLY A 245 -12.22 -8.49 18.15
N VAL A 246 -12.03 -9.10 19.31
CA VAL A 246 -12.25 -8.51 20.63
C VAL A 246 -10.99 -8.63 21.46
N VAL A 247 -10.66 -7.57 22.21
CA VAL A 247 -9.51 -7.58 23.12
C VAL A 247 -9.84 -7.06 24.50
N GLN A 248 -9.05 -7.49 25.49
CA GLN A 248 -9.05 -6.93 26.83
C GLN A 248 -7.64 -6.85 27.39
N HIS A 249 -7.27 -5.70 27.96
CA HIS A 249 -5.93 -5.46 28.49
C HIS A 249 -5.83 -5.86 29.96
N LEU A 250 -4.70 -6.44 30.32
CA LEU A 250 -4.36 -6.92 31.66
C LEU A 250 -3.09 -6.23 32.16
N ARG A 251 -3.06 -5.92 33.46
CA ARG A 251 -1.96 -5.15 34.08
C ARG A 251 -0.62 -5.90 34.14
N GLY A 252 -0.64 -7.23 34.04
CA GLY A 252 0.52 -8.08 34.34
C GLY A 252 0.69 -8.30 35.85
N ALA A 253 1.24 -9.45 36.23
CA ALA A 253 1.68 -9.73 37.59
C ALA A 253 3.00 -10.52 37.57
N ARG A 254 3.00 -11.80 37.94
CA ARG A 254 4.22 -12.64 37.92
C ARG A 254 4.78 -12.88 36.51
N CYS A 255 3.98 -12.67 35.46
CA CYS A 255 4.50 -12.67 34.08
C CYS A 255 5.49 -11.51 33.81
N GLY A 256 5.54 -10.50 34.68
CA GLY A 256 6.54 -9.43 34.63
C GLY A 256 6.23 -8.29 33.64
N HIS A 257 5.14 -8.39 32.88
CA HIS A 257 4.75 -7.35 31.92
C HIS A 257 3.23 -7.34 31.66
N PRO A 258 2.66 -6.22 31.18
CA PRO A 258 1.26 -6.18 30.75
C PRO A 258 0.97 -7.20 29.65
N SER A 259 -0.28 -7.67 29.59
CA SER A 259 -0.73 -8.71 28.67
C SER A 259 -2.09 -8.36 28.08
N VAL A 260 -2.47 -9.01 26.98
CA VAL A 260 -3.72 -8.74 26.27
C VAL A 260 -4.40 -10.07 25.98
N ILE A 261 -5.69 -10.19 26.31
CA ILE A 261 -6.54 -11.29 25.84
C ILE A 261 -7.08 -10.90 24.47
N CYS A 262 -6.98 -11.79 23.50
CA CYS A 262 -7.37 -11.58 22.12
C CYS A 262 -8.27 -12.72 21.64
N ALA A 263 -9.37 -12.42 20.97
CA ALA A 263 -10.21 -13.43 20.32
C ALA A 263 -10.77 -12.96 18.98
N ILE A 264 -10.94 -13.91 18.06
CA ILE A 264 -11.63 -13.73 16.78
C ILE A 264 -12.64 -14.86 16.58
N LEU A 265 -13.69 -14.58 15.82
CA LEU A 265 -14.79 -15.52 15.61
C LEU A 265 -14.29 -16.86 15.05
N GLY A 266 -14.74 -17.96 15.64
CA GLY A 266 -14.43 -19.32 15.20
C GLY A 266 -13.03 -19.81 15.58
N ARG A 267 -12.30 -19.10 16.44
CA ARG A 267 -11.01 -19.54 16.98
C ARG A 267 -10.93 -19.41 18.50
N PRO A 268 -10.11 -20.23 19.19
CA PRO A 268 -9.84 -20.07 20.61
C PRO A 268 -9.25 -18.69 20.94
N ALA A 269 -9.60 -18.15 22.10
CA ALA A 269 -8.98 -16.94 22.63
C ALA A 269 -7.53 -17.22 23.04
N VAL A 270 -6.67 -16.22 22.92
CA VAL A 270 -5.24 -16.30 23.29
C VAL A 270 -4.87 -15.15 24.21
N VAL A 271 -3.88 -15.36 25.07
CA VAL A 271 -3.24 -14.29 25.85
C VAL A 271 -1.87 -14.02 25.27
N ILE A 272 -1.56 -12.75 25.00
CA ILE A 272 -0.27 -12.32 24.45
C ILE A 272 0.38 -11.25 25.32
N THR A 273 1.66 -11.01 25.11
CA THR A 273 2.34 -9.85 25.70
C THR A 273 1.82 -8.54 25.09
N ALA A 274 1.77 -7.47 25.88
CA ALA A 274 1.44 -6.14 25.35
C ALA A 274 2.49 -5.64 24.32
N ASP A 275 3.74 -6.12 24.42
CA ASP A 275 4.78 -5.87 23.43
C ASP A 275 4.39 -6.39 22.04
N LEU A 276 3.94 -7.65 21.94
CA LEU A 276 3.46 -8.24 20.69
C LEU A 276 2.22 -7.50 20.17
N TRP A 277 1.26 -7.17 21.05
CA TRP A 277 0.07 -6.41 20.66
C TRP A 277 0.44 -5.05 20.04
N ASN A 278 1.36 -4.32 20.68
CA ASN A 278 1.87 -3.05 20.17
C ASN A 278 2.67 -3.24 18.88
N GLY A 279 3.39 -4.35 18.75
CA GLY A 279 4.05 -4.77 17.51
C GLY A 279 3.05 -4.85 16.36
N ILE A 280 1.96 -5.61 16.54
CA ILE A 280 0.87 -5.74 15.56
C ILE A 280 0.27 -4.38 15.22
N ALA A 281 -0.08 -3.58 16.23
CA ALA A 281 -0.70 -2.27 16.03
C ALA A 281 0.19 -1.29 15.23
N ARG A 282 1.52 -1.45 15.30
CA ARG A 282 2.50 -0.62 14.57
C ARG A 282 2.65 -1.00 13.11
N VAL A 283 2.36 -2.24 12.72
CA VAL A 283 2.54 -2.69 11.33
C VAL A 283 1.60 -1.91 10.42
N GLY A 284 2.13 -1.11 9.48
CA GLY A 284 1.29 -0.27 8.61
C GLY A 284 0.52 0.83 9.35
N ALA A 285 0.95 1.21 10.56
CA ALA A 285 0.30 2.27 11.34
C ALA A 285 0.21 3.59 10.57
N GLY A 286 -0.93 4.27 10.69
CA GLY A 286 -1.22 5.52 9.99
C GLY A 286 -1.83 5.35 8.59
N ARG A 287 -2.13 4.11 8.16
CA ARG A 287 -2.76 3.81 6.87
C ARG A 287 -4.10 3.07 7.03
N PRO A 288 -5.09 3.31 6.14
CA PRO A 288 -6.33 2.51 6.13
C PRO A 288 -6.03 1.03 5.96
N GLY A 289 -6.59 0.19 6.84
CA GLY A 289 -6.37 -1.26 6.79
C GLY A 289 -5.03 -1.75 7.38
N GLY A 290 -4.22 -0.87 7.97
CA GLY A 290 -3.03 -1.26 8.74
C GLY A 290 -3.35 -1.75 10.16
N GLY A 291 -2.32 -2.15 10.88
CA GLY A 291 -2.40 -2.67 12.25
C GLY A 291 -3.22 -3.95 12.33
N VAL A 292 -4.05 -4.06 13.35
CA VAL A 292 -4.91 -5.23 13.61
C VAL A 292 -5.94 -5.50 12.51
N HIS A 293 -6.33 -4.49 11.73
CA HIS A 293 -7.23 -4.67 10.59
C HIS A 293 -6.54 -5.38 9.41
N GLY A 294 -5.23 -5.16 9.25
CA GLY A 294 -4.42 -5.74 8.19
C GLY A 294 -3.86 -7.09 8.59
N VAL A 295 -3.04 -7.07 9.64
CA VAL A 295 -2.32 -8.23 10.20
C VAL A 295 -3.26 -9.26 10.79
N GLY A 296 -4.35 -8.81 11.41
CA GLY A 296 -5.25 -9.67 12.17
C GLY A 296 -4.80 -9.91 13.60
N PHE A 297 -5.24 -11.05 14.15
CA PHE A 297 -5.07 -11.42 15.55
C PHE A 297 -4.15 -12.63 15.67
N PRO A 298 -3.30 -12.70 16.71
CA PRO A 298 -2.46 -13.86 16.94
C PRO A 298 -3.29 -15.10 17.25
N VAL A 299 -2.81 -16.25 16.78
CA VAL A 299 -3.46 -17.56 16.96
C VAL A 299 -2.43 -18.59 17.40
N HIS A 300 -2.90 -19.70 18.00
CA HIS A 300 -2.01 -20.81 18.34
C HIS A 300 -1.29 -21.36 17.10
N THR A 301 -0.01 -21.69 17.29
CA THR A 301 0.71 -22.60 16.42
C THR A 301 0.10 -24.00 16.56
N ALA A 302 -0.16 -24.69 15.44
CA ALA A 302 -0.74 -26.03 15.47
C ALA A 302 0.11 -26.98 16.35
N GLY A 303 -0.51 -27.60 17.36
CA GLY A 303 0.14 -28.52 18.30
C GLY A 303 0.72 -27.89 19.57
N SER A 304 0.54 -26.58 19.80
CA SER A 304 0.88 -25.91 21.06
C SER A 304 -0.35 -25.74 21.95
N ASP A 305 -0.32 -26.33 23.15
CA ASP A 305 -1.33 -26.13 24.20
C ASP A 305 -1.17 -24.80 24.97
N GLN A 306 -0.28 -23.91 24.51
CA GLN A 306 -0.02 -22.65 25.22
C GLN A 306 -1.10 -21.61 24.94
N CYS A 307 -2.03 -21.46 25.89
CA CYS A 307 -2.99 -20.35 26.00
C CYS A 307 -2.34 -18.97 26.13
N TYR A 308 -1.08 -18.92 26.59
CA TYR A 308 -0.30 -17.70 26.78
C TYR A 308 0.97 -17.71 25.91
N ILE A 309 1.07 -16.74 24.99
CA ILE A 309 2.21 -16.52 24.12
C ILE A 309 3.13 -15.52 24.83
N GLY A 310 4.12 -16.08 25.52
CA GLY A 310 5.09 -15.33 26.34
C GLY A 310 6.19 -14.64 25.52
N PRO A 311 7.08 -13.89 26.20
CA PRO A 311 8.08 -13.04 25.55
C PRO A 311 9.22 -13.79 24.84
N ALA A 312 9.36 -15.10 25.08
CA ALA A 312 10.39 -15.95 24.46
C ALA A 312 9.98 -16.52 23.09
N VAL A 313 8.74 -16.26 22.65
CA VAL A 313 8.27 -16.68 21.33
C VAL A 313 8.64 -15.61 20.32
N ASP A 314 9.42 -16.00 19.30
CA ASP A 314 9.89 -15.08 18.26
C ASP A 314 9.06 -15.14 16.98
N GLU A 315 8.16 -16.11 16.84
CA GLU A 315 7.25 -16.25 15.69
C GLU A 315 5.84 -16.59 16.16
N VAL A 316 4.86 -15.76 15.76
CA VAL A 316 3.47 -15.90 16.17
C VAL A 316 2.55 -15.77 14.95
N PRO A 317 1.85 -16.85 14.54
CA PRO A 317 0.90 -16.80 13.44
C PRO A 317 -0.24 -15.82 13.71
N THR A 318 -0.73 -15.15 12.67
CA THR A 318 -1.87 -14.25 12.72
C THR A 318 -2.98 -14.65 11.74
N ALA A 319 -4.23 -14.37 12.11
CA ALA A 319 -5.40 -14.69 11.30
C ALA A 319 -6.51 -13.63 11.43
N GLY A 320 -7.49 -13.69 10.51
CA GLY A 320 -8.67 -12.80 10.52
C GLY A 320 -8.41 -11.39 9.96
N GLY A 321 -7.15 -11.02 9.73
CA GLY A 321 -6.78 -9.76 9.09
C GLY A 321 -7.14 -9.72 7.61
N SER A 322 -7.41 -8.52 7.11
CA SER A 322 -7.70 -8.26 5.69
C SER A 322 -6.54 -8.61 4.77
N TRP A 323 -5.31 -8.64 5.28
CA TRP A 323 -4.14 -9.03 4.52
C TRP A 323 -3.96 -10.55 4.43
N ARG A 324 -4.86 -11.37 4.99
CA ARG A 324 -4.81 -12.85 5.07
C ARG A 324 -3.72 -13.38 6.02
N GLY A 325 -3.44 -14.69 5.95
CA GLY A 325 -2.50 -15.37 6.84
C GLY A 325 -1.07 -14.85 6.73
N GLY A 326 -0.39 -14.83 7.88
CA GLY A 326 1.01 -14.46 8.04
C GLY A 326 1.44 -14.71 9.48
N ALA A 327 2.64 -14.27 9.82
CA ALA A 327 3.17 -14.36 11.18
C ALA A 327 3.85 -13.06 11.58
N MET A 328 3.72 -12.69 12.86
CA MET A 328 4.60 -11.73 13.49
C MET A 328 5.92 -12.43 13.80
N CYS A 329 7.03 -11.87 13.34
CA CYS A 329 8.37 -12.37 13.59
C CYS A 329 9.20 -11.30 14.30
N ARG A 330 10.00 -11.71 15.28
CA ARG A 330 10.92 -10.82 15.97
C ARG A 330 12.27 -10.80 15.25
N THR A 331 12.76 -9.62 14.92
CA THR A 331 14.08 -9.41 14.31
C THR A 331 15.19 -9.50 15.35
N GLU A 332 16.45 -9.62 14.91
CA GLU A 332 17.62 -9.70 15.81
C GLU A 332 17.75 -8.49 16.76
N ASP A 333 17.28 -7.32 16.34
CA ASP A 333 17.23 -6.09 17.15
C ASP A 333 15.99 -6.00 18.07
N GLY A 334 15.21 -7.08 18.16
CA GLY A 334 14.05 -7.21 19.05
C GLY A 334 12.76 -6.57 18.54
N ARG A 335 12.74 -6.03 17.32
CA ARG A 335 11.53 -5.43 16.74
C ARG A 335 10.59 -6.47 16.14
N TRP A 336 9.30 -6.20 16.21
CA TRP A 336 8.29 -7.02 15.54
C TRP A 336 8.10 -6.57 14.10
N ILE A 337 8.18 -7.51 13.17
CA ILE A 337 7.77 -7.34 11.77
C ILE A 337 6.67 -8.35 11.46
N TRP A 338 5.77 -8.01 10.54
CA TRP A 338 4.81 -8.98 10.02
C TRP A 338 5.30 -9.54 8.71
N ILE A 339 5.24 -10.86 8.57
CA ILE A 339 5.66 -11.54 7.36
C ILE A 339 4.49 -12.38 6.82
N PRO A 340 3.98 -12.10 5.61
CA PRO A 340 2.86 -12.82 5.04
C PRO A 340 3.21 -14.29 4.77
N ASP A 341 2.19 -15.15 4.84
CA ASP A 341 2.26 -16.53 4.35
C ASP A 341 2.41 -16.52 2.83
N LEU A 342 3.17 -17.50 2.33
CA LEU A 342 3.28 -17.77 0.91
C LEU A 342 2.01 -18.45 0.41
N VAL A 343 1.44 -17.89 -0.66
CA VAL A 343 0.26 -18.41 -1.33
C VAL A 343 0.63 -18.76 -2.76
N PHE A 344 0.33 -19.98 -3.17
CA PHE A 344 0.48 -20.44 -4.54
C PHE A 344 -0.86 -20.25 -5.27
N ASP A 345 -0.85 -19.43 -6.32
CA ASP A 345 -2.03 -19.04 -7.09
C ASP A 345 -1.88 -19.43 -8.56
N PRO A 346 -2.42 -20.59 -8.97
CA PRO A 346 -2.32 -21.06 -10.34
C PRO A 346 -3.31 -20.40 -11.30
N ASN A 347 -4.43 -19.90 -10.78
CA ASN A 347 -5.52 -19.31 -11.57
C ASN A 347 -5.26 -17.85 -11.94
N ASN A 348 -4.46 -17.16 -11.15
CA ASN A 348 -4.21 -15.74 -11.31
C ASN A 348 -2.77 -15.43 -11.74
N ALA A 349 -1.97 -16.40 -12.21
CA ALA A 349 -0.67 -16.16 -12.86
C ALA A 349 -0.89 -15.20 -14.05
N GLY A 350 -0.99 -13.90 -13.74
CA GLY A 350 -1.88 -12.99 -14.44
C GLY A 350 -1.14 -12.15 -15.46
N ASN A 351 -1.71 -12.03 -16.66
CA ASN A 351 -1.50 -10.98 -17.68
C ASN A 351 -0.06 -10.55 -18.06
N ALA A 352 1.00 -11.11 -17.49
CA ALA A 352 2.38 -10.83 -17.86
C ALA A 352 2.66 -11.28 -19.31
N ASP A 353 1.96 -12.31 -19.78
CA ASP A 353 1.93 -12.71 -21.19
C ASP A 353 1.37 -11.62 -22.11
N ALA A 354 0.39 -10.83 -21.66
CA ALA A 354 -0.26 -9.82 -22.48
C ALA A 354 0.58 -8.55 -22.67
N ALA A 355 1.57 -8.31 -21.81
CA ALA A 355 2.42 -7.12 -21.89
C ALA A 355 3.57 -7.26 -22.90
N PHE A 356 4.01 -8.48 -23.21
CA PHE A 356 5.16 -8.72 -24.08
C PHE A 356 4.97 -9.95 -24.99
N SER A 357 3.87 -9.95 -25.74
CA SER A 357 3.50 -11.00 -26.69
C SER A 357 4.11 -10.78 -28.09
N SER A 358 5.43 -10.58 -28.21
CA SER A 358 6.07 -10.91 -29.49
C SER A 358 6.51 -12.37 -29.41
N GLN A 359 5.79 -13.25 -30.12
CA GLN A 359 6.26 -14.61 -30.40
C GLN A 359 7.71 -14.52 -30.84
N THR A 360 8.58 -15.25 -30.15
CA THR A 360 9.99 -15.26 -30.52
C THR A 360 10.24 -16.33 -31.55
N ALA A 361 11.29 -16.16 -32.34
CA ALA A 361 11.76 -17.21 -33.25
C ALA A 361 12.39 -18.40 -32.50
N LEU A 362 12.37 -18.43 -31.17
CA LEU A 362 12.98 -19.44 -30.31
C LEU A 362 11.93 -20.49 -29.89
N ASP A 363 12.38 -21.66 -29.43
CA ASP A 363 11.53 -22.83 -29.18
C ASP A 363 10.91 -22.86 -27.78
N LEU A 364 11.68 -22.48 -26.76
CA LEU A 364 11.29 -22.54 -25.34
C LEU A 364 11.68 -21.24 -24.63
N ARG A 365 10.85 -20.78 -23.70
CA ARG A 365 11.14 -19.67 -22.79
C ARG A 365 10.90 -20.08 -21.34
N LEU A 366 11.90 -19.85 -20.49
CA LEU A 366 11.75 -19.82 -19.04
C LEU A 366 11.64 -18.36 -18.61
N ARG A 367 10.64 -18.03 -17.79
CA ARG A 367 10.36 -16.65 -17.37
C ARG A 367 10.01 -16.59 -15.90
N LEU A 368 10.69 -15.71 -15.16
CA LEU A 368 10.28 -15.28 -13.83
C LEU A 368 9.93 -13.79 -13.88
N VAL A 369 8.73 -13.45 -13.38
CA VAL A 369 8.25 -12.06 -13.27
C VAL A 369 8.05 -11.73 -11.79
N GLY A 370 8.87 -10.83 -11.26
CA GLY A 370 8.71 -10.27 -9.92
C GLY A 370 7.91 -8.97 -9.98
N GLN A 371 6.74 -8.93 -9.33
CA GLN A 371 5.97 -7.73 -9.08
C GLN A 371 6.24 -7.27 -7.65
N ILE A 372 6.82 -6.08 -7.51
CA ILE A 372 7.37 -5.57 -6.25
C ILE A 372 6.62 -4.28 -5.90
N PRO A 373 5.87 -4.26 -4.78
CA PRO A 373 5.25 -3.06 -4.23
C PRO A 373 6.22 -1.90 -4.08
N LEU A 374 5.75 -0.69 -4.38
CA LEU A 374 6.53 0.54 -4.32
C LEU A 374 5.69 1.67 -3.73
N THR A 375 6.19 2.32 -2.68
CA THR A 375 5.46 3.43 -2.03
C THR A 375 5.72 4.81 -2.63
N GLU A 376 6.59 4.94 -3.64
CA GLU A 376 6.92 6.22 -4.26
C GLU A 376 5.77 6.75 -5.14
N GLN A 377 5.44 8.05 -4.97
CA GLN A 377 4.36 8.69 -5.73
C GLN A 377 4.71 8.98 -7.19
N GLU A 378 5.99 9.26 -7.48
CA GLU A 378 6.50 9.51 -8.84
C GLU A 378 7.70 8.59 -9.13
N PRO A 379 7.43 7.30 -9.35
CA PRO A 379 8.47 6.29 -9.39
C PRO A 379 9.26 6.43 -10.70
N ARG A 380 10.57 6.69 -10.58
CA ARG A 380 11.47 6.88 -11.71
C ARG A 380 12.77 6.13 -11.52
N LEU A 381 13.33 5.61 -12.62
CA LEU A 381 14.64 5.00 -12.61
C LEU A 381 15.72 6.08 -12.83
N PRO A 382 16.54 6.45 -11.82
CA PRO A 382 17.56 7.46 -11.99
C PRO A 382 18.74 6.95 -12.81
N ALA A 383 19.48 7.85 -13.46
CA ALA A 383 20.70 7.50 -14.19
C ALA A 383 21.77 6.86 -13.30
N ALA A 384 21.86 7.28 -12.02
CA ALA A 384 22.73 6.64 -11.04
C ALA A 384 22.31 5.18 -10.77
N GLY A 385 21.01 4.93 -10.72
CA GLY A 385 20.41 3.61 -10.60
C GLY A 385 20.80 2.68 -11.74
N ARG A 386 20.63 3.14 -12.99
CA ARG A 386 21.07 2.40 -14.18
C ARG A 386 22.57 2.11 -14.15
N ARG A 387 23.42 3.07 -13.76
CA ARG A 387 24.87 2.84 -13.63
C ARG A 387 25.20 1.77 -12.59
N ARG A 388 24.52 1.78 -11.44
CA ARG A 388 24.68 0.76 -10.40
C ARG A 388 24.33 -0.63 -10.94
N LEU A 389 23.19 -0.74 -11.63
CA LEU A 389 22.75 -2.00 -12.20
C LEU A 389 23.71 -2.51 -13.31
N THR A 390 24.16 -1.63 -14.21
CA THR A 390 25.17 -1.99 -15.22
C THR A 390 26.46 -2.51 -14.59
N ALA A 391 26.92 -1.88 -13.51
CA ALA A 391 28.14 -2.32 -12.81
C ALA A 391 27.94 -3.68 -12.13
N GLU A 392 26.77 -3.91 -11.52
CA GLU A 392 26.45 -5.18 -10.88
C GLU A 392 26.36 -6.33 -11.90
N LEU A 393 25.63 -6.11 -13.00
CA LEU A 393 25.44 -7.10 -14.06
C LEU A 393 26.71 -7.36 -14.91
N ALA A 394 27.75 -6.54 -14.77
CA ALA A 394 29.03 -6.76 -15.42
C ALA A 394 29.87 -7.86 -14.74
N LYS A 395 29.53 -8.24 -13.50
CA LYS A 395 30.22 -9.29 -12.76
C LYS A 395 29.95 -10.67 -13.41
N SER A 396 30.96 -11.53 -13.47
CA SER A 396 30.90 -12.82 -14.17
C SER A 396 29.86 -13.78 -13.60
N GLU A 397 29.62 -13.75 -12.30
CA GLU A 397 28.63 -14.57 -11.61
C GLU A 397 27.20 -14.27 -12.07
N MET A 398 26.93 -13.07 -12.57
CA MET A 398 25.59 -12.69 -13.03
C MET A 398 25.17 -13.42 -14.30
N THR A 399 26.12 -13.92 -15.09
CA THR A 399 25.83 -14.75 -16.28
C THR A 399 25.86 -16.25 -15.99
N ALA A 400 26.08 -16.67 -14.73
CA ALA A 400 26.16 -18.07 -14.34
C ALA A 400 24.90 -18.87 -14.75
N ILE A 401 23.72 -18.27 -14.60
CA ILE A 401 22.45 -18.90 -15.01
C ILE A 401 22.40 -19.24 -16.51
N VAL A 402 22.90 -18.35 -17.37
CA VAL A 402 22.94 -18.56 -18.83
C VAL A 402 24.04 -19.55 -19.19
N ALA A 403 25.20 -19.44 -18.56
CA ALA A 403 26.34 -20.33 -18.78
C ALA A 403 26.02 -21.77 -18.35
N ALA A 404 25.33 -21.97 -17.23
CA ALA A 404 24.93 -23.28 -16.73
C ALA A 404 23.95 -23.98 -17.68
N LEU A 405 22.95 -23.27 -18.19
CA LEU A 405 21.98 -23.83 -19.14
C LEU A 405 22.59 -24.11 -20.53
N ALA A 406 23.63 -23.35 -20.89
CA ALA A 406 24.42 -23.58 -22.09
C ALA A 406 25.41 -24.74 -21.95
N ALA A 407 25.82 -25.06 -20.72
CA ALA A 407 26.77 -26.11 -20.44
C ALA A 407 26.30 -27.41 -21.09
N GLU A 408 27.23 -28.08 -21.76
CA GLU A 408 26.99 -29.31 -22.52
C GLU A 408 26.05 -29.22 -23.74
N ARG A 409 25.44 -28.05 -24.01
CA ARG A 409 24.59 -27.81 -25.20
C ARG A 409 25.28 -26.99 -26.26
N THR A 410 26.02 -25.96 -25.87
CA THR A 410 26.72 -25.08 -26.80
C THR A 410 27.98 -24.48 -26.18
N ALA A 411 28.89 -23.97 -27.01
CA ALA A 411 30.12 -23.37 -26.53
C ALA A 411 29.82 -22.04 -25.84
N VAL A 412 30.16 -21.94 -24.55
CA VAL A 412 30.05 -20.69 -23.79
C VAL A 412 31.21 -19.78 -24.15
N PRO A 413 30.95 -18.54 -24.63
CA PRO A 413 32.02 -17.61 -24.95
C PRO A 413 32.74 -17.15 -23.66
N PRO A 414 34.06 -16.91 -23.70
CA PRO A 414 34.84 -16.53 -22.52
C PRO A 414 34.45 -15.17 -21.92
N GLU A 415 33.85 -14.28 -22.71
CA GLU A 415 33.40 -12.95 -22.26
C GLU A 415 31.86 -12.82 -22.19
N LEU A 416 31.16 -13.87 -21.76
CA LEU A 416 29.71 -13.83 -21.60
C LEU A 416 29.32 -12.75 -20.58
N ARG A 417 28.63 -11.70 -21.03
CA ARG A 417 28.23 -10.55 -20.19
C ARG A 417 26.85 -10.04 -20.55
N TRP A 418 26.13 -9.57 -19.54
CA TRP A 418 24.93 -8.76 -19.75
C TRP A 418 25.29 -7.41 -20.37
N ARG A 419 24.58 -7.02 -21.43
CA ARG A 419 24.76 -5.74 -22.10
C ARG A 419 23.43 -5.01 -22.22
N LEU A 420 23.46 -3.69 -22.11
CA LEU A 420 22.29 -2.85 -22.41
C LEU A 420 21.75 -3.17 -23.80
N ARG A 421 20.45 -3.41 -23.89
CA ARG A 421 19.77 -3.62 -25.16
C ARG A 421 19.62 -2.28 -25.90
N GLY A 422 19.97 -2.28 -27.18
CA GLY A 422 19.90 -1.09 -28.04
C GLY A 422 18.62 -0.98 -28.87
N ASP A 423 17.72 -1.96 -28.77
CA ASP A 423 16.47 -1.95 -29.53
C ASP A 423 15.42 -1.00 -28.93
N GLN A 424 14.48 -0.56 -29.76
CA GLN A 424 13.43 0.40 -29.39
C GLN A 424 12.50 -0.07 -28.26
N PHE A 425 12.49 -1.37 -27.94
CA PHE A 425 11.66 -1.96 -26.89
C PHE A 425 12.42 -2.12 -25.57
N ALA A 426 13.71 -1.76 -25.53
CA ALA A 426 14.55 -1.92 -24.35
C ALA A 426 14.22 -0.95 -23.21
N LEU A 427 13.43 0.11 -23.46
CA LEU A 427 12.96 1.08 -22.46
C LEU A 427 14.07 1.57 -21.51
N ASN A 428 15.28 1.83 -22.03
CA ASN A 428 16.46 2.21 -21.26
C ASN A 428 16.46 3.70 -20.86
N ASP A 429 15.40 4.13 -20.18
CA ASP A 429 15.13 5.52 -19.80
C ASP A 429 14.63 5.62 -18.34
N SER A 430 13.85 6.66 -18.00
CA SER A 430 13.29 6.83 -16.65
C SER A 430 12.25 5.77 -16.27
N TRP A 431 11.73 5.01 -17.24
CA TRP A 431 10.70 4.00 -17.07
C TRP A 431 11.23 2.57 -17.05
N GLY A 432 12.52 2.37 -17.33
CA GLY A 432 13.09 1.04 -17.19
C GLY A 432 14.56 0.90 -17.56
N ALA A 433 15.01 -0.35 -17.46
CA ALA A 433 16.29 -0.78 -18.00
C ALA A 433 16.18 -2.22 -18.49
N SER A 434 16.74 -2.51 -19.66
CA SER A 434 16.77 -3.84 -20.25
C SER A 434 18.18 -4.25 -20.68
N TYR A 435 18.55 -5.46 -20.30
CA TYR A 435 19.83 -6.09 -20.59
C TYR A 435 19.62 -7.40 -21.33
N GLY A 436 20.54 -7.72 -22.24
CA GLY A 436 20.55 -8.96 -23.01
C GLY A 436 21.89 -9.66 -22.86
N CYS A 437 21.84 -10.99 -22.88
CA CYS A 437 22.99 -11.86 -22.91
C CYS A 437 22.70 -12.96 -23.93
N VAL A 438 23.53 -13.12 -24.95
CA VAL A 438 23.24 -14.02 -26.08
C VAL A 438 24.42 -14.96 -26.31
N ILE A 439 24.13 -16.25 -26.42
CA ILE A 439 25.05 -17.26 -26.93
C ILE A 439 24.60 -17.64 -28.34
N LEU A 440 25.51 -17.53 -29.29
CA LEU A 440 25.24 -17.82 -30.70
C LEU A 440 25.61 -19.28 -31.02
N ALA A 441 24.84 -19.90 -31.89
CA ALA A 441 25.18 -21.16 -32.53
C ALA A 441 26.31 -20.94 -33.55
N ALA A 442 26.86 -22.04 -34.08
CA ALA A 442 27.92 -22.00 -35.09
C ALA A 442 27.51 -21.29 -36.38
N ASP A 443 26.22 -21.28 -36.72
CA ASP A 443 25.66 -20.59 -37.88
C ASP A 443 25.34 -19.09 -37.62
N GLY A 444 25.63 -18.59 -36.43
CA GLY A 444 25.41 -17.20 -36.02
C GLY A 444 24.00 -16.90 -35.54
N ARG A 445 23.06 -17.86 -35.51
CA ARG A 445 21.74 -17.67 -34.90
C ARG A 445 21.82 -17.72 -33.37
N PRO A 446 20.95 -17.00 -32.64
CA PRO A 446 20.88 -17.11 -31.18
C PRO A 446 20.49 -18.53 -30.75
N ALA A 447 21.38 -19.24 -30.07
CA ALA A 447 21.10 -20.55 -29.46
C ALA A 447 20.41 -20.37 -28.11
N ILE A 448 20.95 -19.46 -27.28
CA ILE A 448 20.38 -19.13 -25.97
C ILE A 448 20.37 -17.61 -25.83
N ARG A 449 19.24 -17.05 -25.43
CA ARG A 449 19.08 -15.62 -25.14
C ARG A 449 18.57 -15.43 -23.72
N GLY A 450 19.40 -14.83 -22.88
CA GLY A 450 18.97 -14.23 -21.62
C GLY A 450 18.49 -12.79 -21.83
N THR A 451 17.41 -12.41 -21.15
CA THR A 451 16.93 -11.02 -21.05
C THR A 451 16.61 -10.69 -19.59
N LEU A 452 17.10 -9.55 -19.11
CA LEU A 452 16.73 -8.97 -17.82
C LEU A 452 16.06 -7.63 -18.05
N GLN A 453 14.93 -7.37 -17.38
CA GLN A 453 14.25 -6.07 -17.46
C GLN A 453 13.78 -5.61 -16.08
N LEU A 454 13.96 -4.33 -15.81
CA LEU A 454 13.33 -3.64 -14.68
C LEU A 454 12.44 -2.55 -15.25
N LEU A 455 11.15 -2.57 -14.93
CA LEU A 455 10.16 -1.67 -15.47
C LEU A 455 9.45 -0.93 -14.35
N MET A 456 9.40 0.40 -14.46
CA MET A 456 8.67 1.25 -13.55
C MET A 456 7.15 1.11 -13.79
N PRO A 457 6.33 1.22 -12.74
CA PRO A 457 4.87 1.17 -12.89
C PRO A 457 4.37 2.27 -13.82
N SER A 458 3.41 1.94 -14.70
CA SER A 458 2.69 2.98 -15.45
C SER A 458 1.72 3.75 -14.54
N LEU A 459 1.55 5.06 -14.79
CA LEU A 459 0.65 5.97 -14.06
C LEU A 459 -0.81 5.48 -13.91
N MET A 460 -1.21 4.47 -14.68
CA MET A 460 -2.59 3.99 -14.77
C MET A 460 -2.84 2.62 -14.11
N ARG A 461 -1.81 1.83 -13.73
CA ARG A 461 -2.04 0.39 -13.47
C ARG A 461 -1.52 -0.27 -12.20
N ALA A 462 -0.54 0.26 -11.47
CA ALA A 462 -0.15 -0.31 -10.17
C ALA A 462 0.91 0.57 -9.51
N GLN A 463 1.02 0.56 -8.19
CA GLN A 463 2.22 1.01 -7.47
C GLN A 463 3.22 -0.15 -7.35
N GLN A 464 3.51 -0.85 -8.46
CA GLN A 464 4.40 -2.02 -8.46
C GLN A 464 5.43 -1.95 -9.58
N ILE A 465 6.69 -2.17 -9.23
CA ILE A 465 7.78 -2.36 -10.18
C ILE A 465 7.70 -3.79 -10.73
N THR A 466 8.05 -3.95 -12.00
CA THR A 466 8.15 -5.27 -12.63
C THR A 466 9.60 -5.61 -12.93
N SER A 467 10.10 -6.67 -12.31
CA SER A 467 11.37 -7.32 -12.64
C SER A 467 11.10 -8.54 -13.52
N ILE A 468 11.79 -8.68 -14.64
CA ILE A 468 11.64 -9.82 -15.57
C ILE A 468 13.00 -10.47 -15.77
N VAL A 469 13.03 -11.79 -15.64
CA VAL A 469 14.19 -12.64 -15.93
C VAL A 469 13.74 -13.71 -16.90
N ASP A 470 14.22 -13.61 -18.14
CA ASP A 470 13.91 -14.55 -19.22
C ASP A 470 15.16 -15.26 -19.70
N ILE A 471 15.02 -16.56 -19.99
CA ILE A 471 15.97 -17.30 -20.82
C ILE A 471 15.20 -18.06 -21.89
N GLU A 472 15.61 -17.86 -23.13
CA GLU A 472 15.00 -18.42 -24.33
C GLU A 472 15.98 -19.33 -25.07
N PHE A 473 15.48 -20.41 -25.68
CA PHE A 473 16.29 -21.45 -26.32
C PHE A 473 15.87 -21.68 -27.76
N ASP A 474 16.81 -21.73 -28.70
CA ASP A 474 16.68 -22.43 -29.98
C ASP A 474 17.41 -23.77 -29.87
N PHE A 475 16.67 -24.87 -29.90
CA PHE A 475 17.27 -26.18 -29.74
C PHE A 475 18.08 -26.62 -30.97
N ASP A 476 17.90 -26.05 -32.16
CA ASP A 476 18.84 -26.31 -33.26
C ASP A 476 20.20 -25.68 -32.99
N GLY A 477 20.22 -24.51 -32.37
CA GLY A 477 21.46 -23.85 -31.96
C GLY A 477 22.16 -24.53 -30.79
N CYS A 478 21.42 -25.35 -30.03
CA CYS A 478 21.88 -26.08 -28.85
C CYS A 478 22.20 -27.56 -29.11
N ASN A 479 22.01 -28.05 -30.34
CA ASN A 479 22.23 -29.45 -30.69
C ASN A 479 23.05 -29.57 -31.97
N SER A 480 23.86 -30.62 -32.06
CA SER A 480 24.63 -30.92 -33.27
C SER A 480 23.79 -31.49 -34.41
N VAL A 481 22.56 -31.95 -34.10
CA VAL A 481 21.62 -32.53 -35.06
C VAL A 481 20.35 -31.66 -35.06
N PRO A 482 19.84 -31.27 -36.23
CA PRO A 482 18.59 -30.51 -36.33
C PRO A 482 17.41 -31.24 -35.66
N CYS A 483 16.63 -30.50 -34.89
CA CYS A 483 15.49 -31.03 -34.17
C CYS A 483 14.39 -31.46 -35.15
N GLN A 484 13.84 -32.65 -34.93
CA GLN A 484 12.70 -33.13 -35.70
C GLN A 484 11.40 -32.59 -35.08
N PRO A 485 10.48 -32.01 -35.87
CA PRO A 485 9.20 -31.53 -35.35
C PRO A 485 8.39 -32.66 -34.68
N ASN A 486 7.72 -32.35 -33.57
CA ASN A 486 6.93 -33.31 -32.78
C ASN A 486 7.71 -34.55 -32.28
N ALA A 487 9.04 -34.44 -32.17
CA ALA A 487 9.87 -35.46 -31.56
C ALA A 487 10.69 -34.84 -30.40
N PRO A 488 11.00 -35.62 -29.35
CA PRO A 488 11.92 -35.20 -28.31
C PRO A 488 13.25 -34.66 -28.85
N VAL A 489 13.65 -33.48 -28.38
CA VAL A 489 15.01 -32.99 -28.65
C VAL A 489 16.02 -33.82 -27.86
N ALA A 490 17.22 -34.01 -28.42
CA ALA A 490 18.22 -34.91 -27.83
C ALA A 490 18.64 -34.49 -26.41
N ARG A 491 18.80 -33.17 -26.18
CA ARG A 491 19.15 -32.58 -24.88
C ARG A 491 18.08 -31.63 -24.36
N ARG A 492 16.94 -32.19 -23.96
CA ARG A 492 15.85 -31.47 -23.26
C ARG A 492 16.36 -30.81 -21.98
N LEU A 493 15.64 -29.81 -21.49
CA LEU A 493 15.87 -29.31 -20.13
C LEU A 493 15.28 -30.28 -19.11
N SER A 494 16.06 -30.66 -18.11
CA SER A 494 15.57 -31.42 -16.97
C SER A 494 14.76 -30.54 -16.01
N HIS A 495 13.94 -31.16 -15.16
CA HIS A 495 13.28 -30.45 -14.06
C HIS A 495 14.28 -29.78 -13.10
N ALA A 496 15.48 -30.35 -12.94
CA ALA A 496 16.52 -29.82 -12.06
C ALA A 496 17.10 -28.51 -12.63
N GLU A 497 17.40 -28.48 -13.93
CA GLU A 497 17.86 -27.27 -14.62
C GLU A 497 16.80 -26.16 -14.59
N ILE A 498 15.52 -26.53 -14.69
CA ILE A 498 14.41 -25.58 -14.55
C ILE A 498 14.32 -25.03 -13.12
N ALA A 499 14.48 -25.87 -12.10
CA ALA A 499 14.49 -25.44 -10.71
C ALA A 499 15.69 -24.51 -10.44
N ASP A 500 16.89 -24.87 -10.88
CA ASP A 500 18.11 -24.06 -10.72
C ASP A 500 17.99 -22.70 -11.43
N PHE A 501 17.35 -22.68 -12.61
CA PHE A 501 16.97 -21.44 -13.27
C PHE A 501 16.09 -20.58 -12.36
N PHE A 502 14.97 -21.12 -11.86
CA PHE A 502 14.03 -20.32 -11.06
C PHE A 502 14.63 -19.85 -9.74
N ILE A 503 15.46 -20.67 -9.08
CA ILE A 503 16.18 -20.28 -7.86
C ILE A 503 17.09 -19.09 -8.13
N THR A 504 17.90 -19.16 -9.18
CA THR A 504 18.83 -18.08 -9.53
C THR A 504 18.10 -16.84 -10.05
N ALA A 505 17.05 -17.03 -10.87
CA ALA A 505 16.23 -15.96 -11.41
C ALA A 505 15.47 -15.20 -10.32
N TRP A 506 15.09 -15.87 -9.23
CA TRP A 506 14.42 -15.25 -8.09
C TRP A 506 15.30 -14.18 -7.44
N GLY A 507 16.56 -14.51 -7.14
CA GLY A 507 17.53 -13.56 -6.60
C GLY A 507 17.82 -12.40 -7.57
N LEU A 508 17.91 -12.69 -8.88
CA LEU A 508 18.04 -11.64 -9.88
C LEU A 508 16.83 -10.68 -9.86
N ALA A 509 15.61 -11.21 -9.77
CA ALA A 509 14.38 -10.41 -9.84
C ALA A 509 14.10 -9.59 -8.58
N PHE A 510 14.32 -10.16 -7.39
CA PHE A 510 13.96 -9.52 -6.12
C PHE A 510 15.13 -8.87 -5.38
N ASP A 511 16.37 -9.29 -5.63
CA ASP A 511 17.54 -8.77 -4.93
C ASP A 511 18.47 -7.94 -5.82
N VAL A 512 18.69 -8.31 -7.08
CA VAL A 512 19.66 -7.62 -7.97
C VAL A 512 19.03 -6.49 -8.77
N LEU A 513 17.98 -6.76 -9.55
CA LEU A 513 17.34 -5.74 -10.39
C LEU A 513 16.83 -4.53 -9.58
N PRO A 514 16.20 -4.71 -8.39
CA PRO A 514 15.73 -3.59 -7.58
C PRO A 514 16.85 -2.70 -7.00
N LEU A 515 18.12 -3.13 -7.00
CA LEU A 515 19.26 -2.28 -6.56
C LEU A 515 19.35 -0.99 -7.37
N ALA A 516 18.80 -0.97 -8.58
CA ALA A 516 18.76 0.23 -9.41
C ALA A 516 18.00 1.39 -8.75
N LEU A 517 17.19 1.15 -7.71
CA LEU A 517 16.48 2.18 -6.95
C LEU A 517 17.32 2.79 -5.82
N GLY A 518 18.47 2.19 -5.48
CA GLY A 518 19.38 2.67 -4.44
C GLY A 518 19.07 2.07 -3.08
N GLU A 519 17.93 2.41 -2.49
CA GLU A 519 17.39 1.72 -1.32
C GLU A 519 16.39 0.65 -1.79
N ARG A 520 16.33 -0.48 -1.06
CA ARG A 520 15.31 -1.49 -1.34
C ARG A 520 13.95 -0.82 -1.17
N PRO A 521 13.04 -0.91 -2.15
CA PRO A 521 11.74 -0.28 -2.04
C PRO A 521 11.03 -0.83 -0.80
N GLY A 522 10.72 0.08 0.14
CA GLY A 522 9.82 -0.23 1.23
C GLY A 522 8.42 -0.40 0.63
N GLY A 523 7.85 -1.60 0.73
CA GLY A 523 6.45 -1.83 0.37
C GLY A 523 5.52 -1.44 1.52
N ASP A 524 4.25 -1.20 1.21
CA ASP A 524 3.22 -1.32 2.25
C ASP A 524 3.22 -2.78 2.77
N PRO A 525 3.27 -3.03 4.08
CA PRO A 525 3.21 -4.40 4.61
C PRO A 525 1.96 -5.18 4.14
N GLY A 526 0.88 -4.49 3.78
CA GLY A 526 -0.32 -5.11 3.21
C GLY A 526 -0.24 -5.44 1.72
N GLU A 527 0.68 -4.83 0.98
CA GLU A 527 0.95 -5.16 -0.40
C GLU A 527 1.99 -6.27 -0.48
N ARG A 528 1.61 -7.40 -1.09
CA ARG A 528 2.45 -8.59 -1.14
C ARG A 528 3.23 -8.64 -2.46
N PRO A 529 4.57 -8.77 -2.43
CA PRO A 529 5.33 -9.15 -3.60
C PRO A 529 4.79 -10.43 -4.22
N ARG A 530 4.91 -10.50 -5.53
CA ARG A 530 4.44 -11.64 -6.32
C ARG A 530 5.50 -12.08 -7.32
N ALA A 531 5.73 -13.38 -7.42
CA ALA A 531 6.59 -14.02 -8.40
C ALA A 531 5.73 -14.91 -9.30
N ASP A 532 5.69 -14.64 -10.61
CA ASP A 532 5.06 -15.53 -11.58
C ASP A 532 6.15 -16.32 -12.32
N LEU A 533 6.08 -17.64 -12.24
CA LEU A 533 7.04 -18.57 -12.84
C LEU A 533 6.38 -19.23 -14.04
N TYR A 534 7.08 -19.24 -15.18
CA TYR A 534 6.57 -19.82 -16.42
C TYR A 534 7.61 -20.65 -17.17
N VAL A 535 7.16 -21.79 -17.68
CA VAL A 535 7.85 -22.59 -18.71
C VAL A 535 6.95 -22.58 -19.95
N ILE A 536 7.35 -21.87 -21.00
CA ILE A 536 6.52 -21.53 -22.15
C ILE A 536 7.06 -22.20 -23.41
N ASN A 537 6.22 -22.97 -24.08
CA ASN A 537 6.49 -23.51 -25.42
C ASN A 537 6.08 -22.46 -26.47
N GLU A 538 7.08 -21.75 -27.01
CA GLU A 538 6.91 -20.70 -28.03
C GLU A 538 6.57 -21.30 -29.42
N ARG A 539 6.70 -22.62 -29.59
CA ARG A 539 6.41 -23.38 -30.82
C ARG A 539 5.27 -24.37 -30.65
N GLY A 540 4.32 -24.05 -29.77
CA GLY A 540 3.12 -24.87 -29.57
C GLY A 540 2.35 -25.11 -30.87
N GLN A 541 1.60 -26.20 -30.93
CA GLN A 541 0.94 -26.66 -32.17
C GLN A 541 -0.05 -25.65 -32.80
N ASN A 542 -0.50 -24.65 -32.05
CA ASN A 542 -1.42 -23.60 -32.51
C ASN A 542 -0.72 -22.26 -32.85
N THR A 543 0.62 -22.20 -32.82
CA THR A 543 1.38 -20.95 -33.02
C THR A 543 1.56 -20.59 -34.50
N GLY A 544 1.36 -21.53 -35.43
CA GLY A 544 1.56 -21.33 -36.87
C GLY A 544 3.02 -21.17 -37.30
N GLY A 545 3.98 -21.45 -36.42
CA GLY A 545 5.42 -21.36 -36.71
C GLY A 545 5.94 -22.44 -37.65
N GLU A 546 7.14 -22.23 -38.21
CA GLU A 546 7.82 -23.12 -39.19
C GLU A 546 8.02 -24.56 -38.70
N ARG A 547 8.03 -24.78 -37.38
CA ARG A 547 8.04 -26.10 -36.74
C ARG A 547 7.23 -26.09 -35.44
N THR A 548 6.73 -27.25 -35.04
CA THR A 548 5.90 -27.43 -33.85
C THR A 548 6.46 -28.49 -32.90
N PHE A 549 6.33 -28.24 -31.60
CA PHE A 549 6.73 -29.16 -30.52
C PHE A 549 5.64 -29.30 -29.47
N ARG A 550 5.61 -30.43 -28.76
CA ARG A 550 4.94 -30.55 -27.46
C ARG A 550 5.88 -30.05 -26.36
N LEU A 551 5.35 -29.60 -25.23
CA LEU A 551 6.21 -29.14 -24.14
C LEU A 551 7.15 -30.26 -23.63
N GLY A 552 6.66 -31.50 -23.55
CA GLY A 552 7.48 -32.68 -23.20
C GLY A 552 8.54 -33.08 -24.24
N ASP A 553 8.50 -32.49 -25.43
CA ASP A 553 9.56 -32.66 -26.44
C ASP A 553 10.75 -31.74 -26.15
N LEU A 554 10.54 -30.65 -25.38
CA LEU A 554 11.54 -29.62 -25.06
C LEU A 554 12.05 -29.72 -23.61
N VAL A 555 11.20 -30.24 -22.72
CA VAL A 555 11.46 -30.38 -21.27
C VAL A 555 11.20 -31.82 -20.85
N ASP A 556 12.09 -32.37 -20.01
CA ASP A 556 11.87 -33.65 -19.34
C ASP A 556 10.96 -33.47 -18.13
N LEU A 557 9.69 -33.87 -18.31
CA LEU A 557 8.65 -33.83 -17.30
C LEU A 557 8.34 -35.23 -16.72
N ALA A 558 9.13 -36.25 -17.05
CA ALA A 558 8.86 -37.63 -16.65
C ALA A 558 8.81 -37.81 -15.13
N ALA A 559 9.55 -36.98 -14.38
CA ALA A 559 9.52 -36.98 -12.93
C ALA A 559 8.13 -36.70 -12.35
N PHE A 560 7.29 -35.92 -13.04
CA PHE A 560 5.92 -35.62 -12.61
C PHE A 560 4.91 -36.69 -13.04
N GLY A 561 5.34 -37.75 -13.71
CA GLY A 561 4.46 -38.81 -14.23
C GLY A 561 3.88 -38.49 -15.61
N THR A 562 2.62 -38.85 -15.82
CA THR A 562 1.91 -38.66 -17.09
C THR A 562 0.79 -37.65 -16.97
N THR A 563 0.46 -36.98 -18.07
CA THR A 563 -0.70 -36.07 -18.14
C THR A 563 -1.64 -36.50 -19.26
N HIS A 564 -2.94 -36.38 -19.00
CA HIS A 564 -3.98 -36.60 -19.99
C HIS A 564 -4.17 -35.41 -20.95
N LYS A 565 -3.54 -34.26 -20.66
CA LYS A 565 -3.62 -33.07 -21.52
C LYS A 565 -2.85 -33.30 -22.81
N THR A 566 -3.58 -33.30 -23.93
CA THR A 566 -3.02 -33.50 -25.28
C THR A 566 -2.22 -32.29 -25.79
N HIS A 567 -2.56 -31.09 -25.30
CA HIS A 567 -1.89 -29.85 -25.66
C HIS A 567 -1.54 -29.07 -24.39
N LEU A 568 -0.25 -29.04 -24.07
CA LEU A 568 0.31 -28.23 -23.00
C LEU A 568 1.24 -27.20 -23.63
N SER A 569 0.79 -25.94 -23.70
CA SER A 569 1.60 -24.83 -24.23
C SER A 569 2.49 -24.18 -23.17
N ARG A 570 2.16 -24.34 -21.89
CA ARG A 570 2.95 -23.81 -20.78
C ARG A 570 2.70 -24.55 -19.47
N LEU A 571 3.68 -24.48 -18.58
CA LEU A 571 3.49 -24.60 -17.12
C LEU A 571 3.63 -23.20 -16.53
N GLY A 572 2.83 -22.87 -15.53
CA GLY A 572 3.05 -21.64 -14.78
C GLY A 572 2.26 -21.55 -13.49
N ILE A 573 2.77 -20.74 -12.57
CA ILE A 573 2.19 -20.54 -11.25
C ILE A 573 2.61 -19.18 -10.68
N GLY A 574 1.70 -18.52 -9.97
CA GLY A 574 2.00 -17.34 -9.18
C GLY A 574 2.33 -17.71 -7.74
N VAL A 575 3.32 -17.05 -7.14
CA VAL A 575 3.66 -17.14 -5.73
C VAL A 575 3.52 -15.75 -5.13
N VAL A 576 2.66 -15.58 -4.13
CA VAL A 576 2.35 -14.29 -3.50
C VAL A 576 2.75 -14.35 -2.03
N GLY A 577 3.50 -13.35 -1.56
CA GLY A 577 3.83 -13.20 -0.14
C GLY A 577 5.18 -12.56 0.10
N ARG A 578 6.27 -13.24 -0.27
CA ARG A 578 7.65 -12.81 0.05
C ARG A 578 8.47 -12.71 -1.24
N GLY A 579 9.17 -11.59 -1.40
CA GLY A 579 10.08 -11.34 -2.53
C GLY A 579 11.51 -11.76 -2.20
N SER A 580 12.18 -11.05 -1.30
CA SER A 580 13.53 -11.41 -0.83
C SER A 580 13.44 -12.55 0.20
N LEU A 581 14.17 -13.63 -0.05
CA LEU A 581 14.16 -14.87 0.74
C LEU A 581 15.59 -15.39 0.87
N HIS A 582 15.87 -16.17 1.92
CA HIS A 582 17.15 -16.88 2.00
C HIS A 582 17.18 -17.99 0.93
N GLU A 583 18.35 -18.33 0.40
CA GLU A 583 18.48 -19.28 -0.73
C GLU A 583 17.79 -20.63 -0.46
N ARG A 584 17.91 -21.14 0.77
CA ARG A 584 17.24 -22.36 1.22
C ARG A 584 15.71 -22.25 1.08
N ASP A 585 15.14 -21.13 1.50
CA ASP A 585 13.70 -20.90 1.42
C ASP A 585 13.26 -20.75 -0.04
N VAL A 586 14.04 -20.08 -0.89
CA VAL A 586 13.77 -19.98 -2.34
C VAL A 586 13.70 -21.36 -2.97
N ARG A 587 14.64 -22.26 -2.64
CA ARG A 587 14.64 -23.65 -3.12
C ARG A 587 13.32 -24.33 -2.74
N ASP A 588 12.94 -24.29 -1.47
CA ASP A 588 11.71 -24.91 -0.97
C ASP A 588 10.42 -24.28 -1.55
N VAL A 589 10.45 -23.01 -1.95
CA VAL A 589 9.32 -22.35 -2.64
C VAL A 589 9.23 -22.78 -4.10
N VAL A 590 10.36 -22.76 -4.81
CA VAL A 590 10.44 -23.19 -6.22
C VAL A 590 10.03 -24.66 -6.35
N ARG A 591 10.37 -25.52 -5.37
CA ARG A 591 9.81 -26.88 -5.21
C ARG A 591 8.33 -26.92 -5.50
N GLN A 592 7.63 -26.21 -4.61
CA GLN A 592 6.22 -26.34 -4.37
C GLN A 592 5.50 -25.68 -5.52
N ALA A 593 6.08 -24.59 -6.05
CA ALA A 593 5.65 -23.95 -7.27
C ALA A 593 5.63 -24.94 -8.45
N LEU A 594 6.75 -25.63 -8.71
CA LEU A 594 6.85 -26.56 -9.85
C LEU A 594 5.94 -27.78 -9.69
N VAL A 595 5.90 -28.38 -8.50
CA VAL A 595 5.00 -29.52 -8.20
C VAL A 595 3.54 -29.13 -8.42
N ARG A 596 3.08 -28.03 -7.81
CA ARG A 596 1.69 -27.55 -7.97
C ARG A 596 1.38 -27.18 -9.41
N SER A 597 2.31 -26.55 -10.12
CA SER A 597 2.11 -26.21 -11.53
C SER A 597 1.96 -27.47 -12.40
N ALA A 598 2.67 -28.55 -12.08
CA ALA A 598 2.50 -29.84 -12.74
C ALA A 598 1.15 -30.49 -12.37
N GLU A 599 0.75 -30.48 -11.10
CA GLU A 599 -0.58 -30.95 -10.65
C GLU A 599 -1.71 -30.23 -11.40
N ASP A 600 -1.65 -28.90 -11.52
CA ASP A 600 -2.63 -28.09 -12.26
C ASP A 600 -2.60 -28.36 -13.77
N ALA A 601 -1.44 -28.77 -14.28
CA ALA A 601 -1.27 -29.27 -15.64
C ALA A 601 -1.77 -30.72 -15.83
N GLY A 602 -2.30 -31.36 -14.79
CA GLY A 602 -2.93 -32.67 -14.83
C GLY A 602 -1.95 -33.84 -14.82
N PHE A 603 -0.75 -33.64 -14.29
CA PHE A 603 0.23 -34.70 -14.06
C PHE A 603 -0.16 -35.56 -12.84
N ASP A 604 0.03 -36.87 -12.94
CA ASP A 604 -0.49 -37.87 -11.98
C ASP A 604 0.49 -38.30 -10.87
N ALA A 605 1.75 -37.91 -10.94
CA ALA A 605 2.78 -38.26 -9.95
C ALA A 605 3.58 -37.04 -9.48
N ALA A 606 3.01 -35.84 -9.58
CA ALA A 606 3.71 -34.59 -9.28
C ALA A 606 4.05 -34.44 -7.78
N ASP A 607 3.24 -35.00 -6.88
CA ASP A 607 3.46 -35.05 -5.44
C ASP A 607 4.56 -36.04 -5.02
N LEU A 608 4.90 -36.99 -5.90
CA LEU A 608 5.92 -38.01 -5.67
C LEU A 608 7.33 -37.57 -6.11
N VAL A 609 7.50 -36.36 -6.64
CA VAL A 609 8.81 -35.86 -7.07
C VAL A 609 9.70 -35.60 -5.86
N THR A 610 10.57 -36.57 -5.57
CA THR A 610 11.68 -36.41 -4.64
C THR A 610 12.84 -35.72 -5.35
N TRP A 611 13.01 -34.44 -5.06
CA TRP A 611 14.22 -33.68 -5.34
C TRP A 611 14.78 -33.16 -4.01
#